data_AF-A0AAD7DJX9-F1
#
_entry.id   AF-A0AAD7DJX9-F1
#
_cell.length_a   1.000
_cell.length_b   1.000
_cell.length_c   1.000
_cell.angle_alpha   90.00
_cell.angle_beta   90.00
_cell.angle_gamma   90.00
#
_symmetry.space_group_name_H-M   'P 1'
#
loop_
_entity.id
_entity.type
_entity.pdbx_description
1 polymer ?
#
loop_
_entity_poly.entity_id
_entity_poly.type
_entity_poly.pdbx_seq_one_letter_code
_entity_poly.pdbx_strand_id
1 'polypeptide(L)'
;MLDTQIVRARNLKIHLHGSEQFDSRLQIAIFQRLAECSFLWEELSISLTSDLGPLLATLRDRVPLLRRLWVFWNSAESQGEESIDCFDTACGLVDATIYSQYRFIPIHLPAHQLTRYDIDGPWAAHRSILKAAPNLVEARISINFDEEAWPEQEAILDLSRLRRLYVSHTNIFNYLRTPALQELACNFWRDDPNQLLLPDLDRFLIRSACNLRRVCLRGSPDVPTSSEILQKYPSVTELMIITPSIGLDLATLCKETNALISHLTIPNPTGSATVSPQLSAINFGCETESYMDYDLYLKMLESRWRAEGCALKSAALLTESGPGPNPATLDGFASLRKDGLDLLMLHGQEGGDVMGAWMYAPQWT
;
A
#
# COMPACT_ATOMS: atom_id res chain seq x y z
N MET A 1 -15.33 25.67 -22.15
CA MET A 1 -15.78 25.04 -20.89
C MET A 1 -14.73 25.15 -19.79
N LEU A 2 -13.47 24.77 -20.06
CA LEU A 2 -12.35 24.87 -19.12
C LEU A 2 -12.15 26.31 -18.57
N ASP A 3 -12.07 27.31 -19.44
CA ASP A 3 -11.84 28.71 -19.02
C ASP A 3 -12.93 29.25 -18.10
N THR A 4 -14.18 28.89 -18.34
CA THR A 4 -15.33 29.31 -17.53
C THR A 4 -15.27 28.70 -16.12
N GLN A 5 -14.77 27.47 -15.99
CA GLN A 5 -14.61 26.81 -14.70
C GLN A 5 -13.43 27.40 -13.91
N ILE A 6 -12.30 27.65 -14.58
CA ILE A 6 -11.11 28.25 -13.97
C ILE A 6 -11.43 29.62 -13.35
N VAL A 7 -12.15 30.49 -14.07
CA VAL A 7 -12.48 31.85 -13.59
C VAL A 7 -13.35 31.85 -12.32
N ARG A 8 -14.11 30.77 -12.07
CA ARG A 8 -15.02 30.67 -10.91
C ARG A 8 -14.43 29.90 -9.73
N ALA A 9 -13.38 29.12 -9.97
CA ALA A 9 -12.81 28.24 -8.97
C ALA A 9 -11.97 29.03 -7.95
N ARG A 10 -12.12 28.66 -6.67
CA ARG A 10 -11.22 29.13 -5.60
C ARG A 10 -10.03 28.20 -5.42
N ASN A 11 -10.28 26.90 -5.57
CA ASN A 11 -9.28 25.84 -5.54
C ASN A 11 -9.54 24.92 -6.74
N LEU A 12 -8.49 24.29 -7.25
CA LEU A 12 -8.55 23.37 -8.37
C LEU A 12 -7.92 22.02 -7.99
N LYS A 13 -8.58 20.94 -8.42
CA LYS A 13 -8.02 19.59 -8.43
C LYS A 13 -7.76 19.22 -9.87
N ILE A 14 -6.49 18.95 -10.20
CA ILE A 14 -6.07 18.69 -11.56
C ILE A 14 -5.78 17.20 -11.70
N HIS A 15 -6.47 16.56 -12.65
CA HIS A 15 -6.21 15.17 -13.05
C HIS A 15 -5.88 15.20 -14.53
N LEU A 16 -4.61 14.96 -14.88
CA LEU A 16 -4.11 14.95 -16.24
C LEU A 16 -3.49 13.60 -16.56
N HIS A 17 -4.19 12.79 -17.36
CA HIS A 17 -3.69 11.50 -17.82
C HIS A 17 -2.93 11.69 -19.13
N GLY A 18 -1.64 11.99 -19.03
CA GLY A 18 -0.75 11.96 -20.19
C GLY A 18 -0.60 10.54 -20.74
N SER A 19 -0.56 10.42 -22.06
CA SER A 19 -0.33 9.14 -22.74
C SER A 19 0.35 9.35 -24.08
N GLU A 20 1.36 8.54 -24.35
CA GLU A 20 2.12 8.53 -25.61
C GLU A 20 1.24 8.12 -26.82
N GLN A 21 0.01 7.63 -26.57
CA GLN A 21 -0.96 7.26 -27.62
C GLN A 21 -1.75 8.46 -28.16
N PHE A 22 -1.76 9.61 -27.46
CA PHE A 22 -2.47 10.82 -27.87
C PHE A 22 -1.52 11.88 -28.43
N ASP A 23 -2.05 12.82 -29.21
CA ASP A 23 -1.27 13.94 -29.77
C ASP A 23 -0.60 14.76 -28.65
N SER A 24 0.73 14.73 -28.62
CA SER A 24 1.49 15.41 -27.58
C SER A 24 1.33 16.93 -27.63
N ARG A 25 1.10 17.53 -28.81
CA ARG A 25 0.86 18.98 -28.92
C ARG A 25 -0.39 19.40 -28.19
N LEU A 26 -1.45 18.59 -28.27
CA LEU A 26 -2.70 18.84 -27.55
C LEU A 26 -2.50 18.69 -26.04
N GLN A 27 -1.79 17.65 -25.60
CA GLN A 27 -1.50 17.42 -24.18
C GLN A 27 -0.67 18.56 -23.58
N ILE A 28 0.37 19.01 -24.29
CA ILE A 28 1.20 20.17 -23.94
C ILE A 28 0.33 21.43 -23.83
N ALA A 29 -0.51 21.72 -24.82
CA ALA A 29 -1.35 22.90 -24.82
C ALA A 29 -2.35 22.90 -23.65
N ILE A 30 -2.94 21.74 -23.34
CA ILE A 30 -3.84 21.58 -22.18
C ILE A 30 -3.05 21.82 -20.88
N PHE A 31 -1.90 21.20 -20.70
CA PHE A 31 -1.08 21.37 -19.50
C PHE A 31 -0.68 22.83 -19.30
N GLN A 32 -0.17 23.49 -20.36
CA GLN A 32 0.22 24.90 -20.30
C GLN A 32 -0.96 25.79 -19.92
N ARG A 33 -2.16 25.54 -20.48
CA ARG A 33 -3.36 26.29 -20.15
C ARG A 33 -3.77 26.12 -18.69
N LEU A 34 -3.69 24.91 -18.16
CA LEU A 34 -3.94 24.64 -16.74
C LEU A 34 -2.88 25.30 -15.86
N ALA A 35 -1.61 25.27 -16.27
CA ALA A 35 -0.49 25.81 -15.50
C ALA A 35 -0.60 27.34 -15.30
N GLU A 36 -1.34 28.06 -16.15
CA GLU A 36 -1.66 29.47 -15.94
C GLU A 36 -2.41 29.74 -14.63
N CYS A 37 -3.23 28.78 -14.15
CA CYS A 37 -3.96 28.86 -12.89
C CYS A 37 -3.39 27.97 -11.78
N SER A 38 -2.12 27.58 -11.90
CA SER A 38 -1.37 26.77 -10.92
C SER A 38 -1.45 27.27 -9.49
N PHE A 39 -1.61 28.59 -9.30
CA PHE A 39 -1.74 29.20 -7.98
C PHE A 39 -3.01 28.81 -7.22
N LEU A 40 -3.99 28.23 -7.91
CA LEU A 40 -5.23 27.70 -7.33
C LEU A 40 -5.17 26.19 -7.08
N TRP A 41 -4.12 25.49 -7.51
CA TRP A 41 -4.07 24.04 -7.44
C TRP A 41 -3.91 23.57 -6.00
N GLU A 42 -4.88 22.80 -5.51
CA GLU A 42 -4.84 22.12 -4.22
C GLU A 42 -4.35 20.67 -4.37
N GLU A 43 -4.58 20.08 -5.54
CA GLU A 43 -4.26 18.71 -5.88
C GLU A 43 -3.80 18.63 -7.34
N LEU A 44 -2.72 17.89 -7.56
CA LEU A 44 -2.22 17.53 -8.88
C LEU A 44 -2.03 16.03 -8.96
N SER A 45 -2.76 15.38 -9.85
CA SER A 45 -2.56 14.01 -10.29
C SER A 45 -2.21 14.02 -11.77
N ILE A 46 -1.00 13.57 -12.11
CA ILE A 46 -0.48 13.63 -13.46
C ILE A 46 0.21 12.34 -13.87
N SER A 47 -0.23 11.78 -14.99
CA SER A 47 0.53 10.77 -15.73
C SER A 47 1.46 11.49 -16.70
N LEU A 48 2.77 11.37 -16.49
CA LEU A 48 3.79 12.04 -17.28
C LEU A 48 4.18 11.19 -18.49
N THR A 49 4.20 11.85 -19.65
CA THR A 49 4.90 11.42 -20.86
C THR A 49 6.25 12.09 -20.95
N SER A 50 7.08 11.64 -21.89
CA SER A 50 8.37 12.26 -22.21
C SER A 50 8.25 13.78 -22.49
N ASP A 51 7.20 14.20 -23.19
CA ASP A 51 6.95 15.59 -23.57
C ASP A 51 6.38 16.47 -22.43
N LEU A 52 5.65 15.89 -21.48
CA LEU A 52 5.04 16.63 -20.36
C LEU A 52 6.02 16.88 -19.20
N GLY A 53 6.97 15.96 -18.98
CA GLY A 53 7.94 16.04 -17.89
C GLY A 53 8.66 17.38 -17.80
N PRO A 54 9.31 17.86 -18.89
CA PRO A 54 10.02 19.15 -18.89
C PRO A 54 9.14 20.35 -18.57
N LEU A 55 7.83 20.28 -18.83
CA LEU A 55 6.91 21.38 -18.55
C LEU A 55 6.63 21.57 -17.07
N LEU A 56 6.89 20.57 -16.22
CA LEU A 56 6.76 20.70 -14.77
C LEU A 56 7.66 21.79 -14.20
N ALA A 57 8.84 22.02 -14.79
CA ALA A 57 9.73 23.11 -14.40
C ALA A 57 9.04 24.49 -14.42
N THR A 58 8.02 24.67 -15.27
CA THR A 58 7.23 25.92 -15.36
C THR A 58 6.32 26.17 -14.15
N LEU A 59 6.16 25.20 -13.25
CA LEU A 59 5.35 25.29 -12.03
C LEU A 59 6.13 25.77 -10.81
N ARG A 60 7.47 25.87 -10.90
CA ARG A 60 8.31 26.32 -9.79
C ARG A 60 7.81 27.65 -9.25
N ASP A 61 7.64 27.74 -7.93
CA ASP A 61 7.12 28.93 -7.22
C ASP A 61 5.69 29.36 -7.59
N ARG A 62 4.94 28.54 -8.33
CA ARG A 62 3.59 28.88 -8.82
C ARG A 62 2.47 28.01 -8.25
N VAL A 63 2.78 27.07 -7.36
CA VAL A 63 1.82 26.14 -6.75
C VAL A 63 1.72 26.30 -5.21
N PRO A 64 1.51 27.51 -4.66
CA PRO A 64 1.50 27.77 -3.22
C PRO A 64 0.40 27.04 -2.44
N LEU A 65 -0.71 26.66 -3.10
CA LEU A 65 -1.83 25.96 -2.46
C LEU A 65 -1.76 24.44 -2.58
N LEU A 66 -0.74 23.89 -3.27
CA LEU A 66 -0.67 22.46 -3.56
C LEU A 66 -0.50 21.68 -2.26
N ARG A 67 -1.46 20.81 -1.96
CA ARG A 67 -1.46 19.96 -0.76
C ARG A 67 -1.16 18.51 -1.05
N ARG A 68 -1.52 18.05 -2.25
CA ARG A 68 -1.43 16.64 -2.66
C ARG A 68 -0.87 16.54 -4.07
N LEU A 69 0.12 15.66 -4.24
CA LEU A 69 0.82 15.44 -5.49
C LEU A 69 0.82 13.94 -5.81
N TRP A 70 0.34 13.58 -6.99
CA TRP A 70 0.44 12.24 -7.57
C TRP A 70 1.12 12.34 -8.93
N VAL A 71 2.29 11.72 -9.05
CA VAL A 71 3.06 11.67 -10.29
C VAL A 71 3.23 10.22 -10.71
N PHE A 72 2.71 9.88 -11.88
CA PHE A 72 2.85 8.56 -12.47
C PHE A 72 3.67 8.64 -13.76
N TRP A 73 4.80 7.95 -13.84
CA TRP A 73 5.62 7.94 -15.06
C TRP A 73 5.31 6.71 -15.92
N ASN A 74 4.81 6.95 -17.14
CA ASN A 74 4.38 5.88 -18.05
C ASN A 74 5.31 5.71 -19.28
N SER A 75 6.50 6.32 -19.28
CA SER A 75 7.40 6.31 -20.44
C SER A 75 8.73 5.66 -20.10
N ALA A 76 9.09 4.61 -20.86
CA ALA A 76 10.40 3.97 -20.80
C ALA A 76 11.50 4.82 -21.46
N GLU A 77 11.11 5.73 -22.36
CA GLU A 77 12.00 6.44 -23.28
C GLU A 77 12.47 7.81 -22.78
N SER A 78 12.06 8.25 -21.58
CA SER A 78 12.53 9.52 -21.04
C SER A 78 14.05 9.46 -20.82
N GLN A 79 14.84 10.09 -21.70
CA GLN A 79 16.30 10.08 -21.66
C GLN A 79 16.92 11.16 -20.74
N GLY A 80 16.12 11.93 -20.02
CA GLY A 80 16.64 12.93 -19.08
C GLY A 80 16.97 12.31 -17.72
N GLU A 81 18.20 12.47 -17.26
CA GLU A 81 18.61 12.29 -15.84
C GLU A 81 18.15 13.47 -14.95
N GLU A 82 17.31 14.36 -15.47
CA GLU A 82 16.96 15.60 -14.79
C GLU A 82 16.01 15.32 -13.62
N SER A 83 16.48 15.68 -12.43
CA SER A 83 15.66 15.77 -11.23
C SER A 83 14.56 16.82 -11.41
N ILE A 84 13.37 16.56 -10.88
CA ILE A 84 12.26 17.52 -10.87
C ILE A 84 12.34 18.33 -9.58
N ASP A 85 12.59 19.63 -9.70
CA ASP A 85 12.72 20.52 -8.54
C ASP A 85 11.53 21.47 -8.34
N CYS A 86 10.57 21.53 -9.26
CA CYS A 86 9.49 22.53 -9.23
C CYS A 86 8.55 22.49 -8.01
N PHE A 87 8.57 21.41 -7.23
CA PHE A 87 7.71 21.23 -6.06
C PHE A 87 8.44 21.53 -4.74
N ASP A 88 9.76 21.79 -4.76
CA ASP A 88 10.57 22.03 -3.56
C ASP A 88 10.06 23.22 -2.71
N THR A 89 9.46 24.22 -3.36
CA THR A 89 8.88 25.42 -2.72
C THR A 89 7.38 25.33 -2.44
N ALA A 90 6.73 24.19 -2.71
CA ALA A 90 5.29 24.01 -2.47
C ALA A 90 4.98 23.84 -0.97
N CYS A 91 4.98 24.94 -0.21
CA CYS A 91 4.87 24.96 1.25
C CYS A 91 3.55 24.39 1.83
N GLY A 92 2.54 24.12 0.99
CA GLY A 92 1.30 23.45 1.37
C GLY A 92 1.33 21.92 1.26
N LEU A 93 2.36 21.36 0.60
CA LEU A 93 2.40 19.95 0.21
C LEU A 93 2.60 19.03 1.42
N VAL A 94 1.59 18.21 1.72
CA VAL A 94 1.57 17.31 2.88
C VAL A 94 1.49 15.83 2.49
N ASP A 95 1.16 15.55 1.23
CA ASP A 95 0.96 14.21 0.68
C ASP A 95 1.59 14.13 -0.71
N ALA A 96 2.47 13.16 -0.93
CA ALA A 96 3.19 13.01 -2.19
C ALA A 96 3.31 11.52 -2.57
N THR A 97 2.78 11.18 -3.74
CA THR A 97 2.92 9.87 -4.37
C THR A 97 3.69 10.01 -5.67
N ILE A 98 4.78 9.25 -5.82
CA ILE A 98 5.62 9.25 -7.02
C ILE A 98 5.87 7.81 -7.42
N TYR A 99 5.34 7.43 -8.58
CA TYR A 99 5.42 6.08 -9.09
C TYR A 99 5.99 6.08 -10.50
N SER A 100 6.84 5.10 -10.80
CA SER A 100 7.40 4.88 -12.12
C SER A 100 7.65 3.41 -12.34
N GLN A 101 7.11 2.86 -13.43
CA GLN A 101 7.26 1.44 -13.77
C GLN A 101 8.67 1.09 -14.24
N TYR A 102 9.40 2.07 -14.76
CA TYR A 102 10.62 1.80 -15.53
C TYR A 102 11.91 2.22 -14.81
N ARG A 103 11.87 3.30 -14.04
CA ARG A 103 13.06 3.85 -13.35
C ARG A 103 12.70 4.85 -12.26
N PHE A 104 13.57 5.01 -11.27
CA PHE A 104 13.44 6.11 -10.33
C PHE A 104 13.76 7.46 -10.99
N ILE A 105 12.95 8.48 -10.71
CA ILE A 105 13.20 9.87 -11.11
C ILE A 105 13.24 10.72 -9.83
N PRO A 106 14.37 11.36 -9.51
CA PRO A 106 14.46 12.18 -8.31
C PRO A 106 13.48 13.37 -8.40
N ILE A 107 12.63 13.52 -7.39
CA ILE A 107 11.79 14.71 -7.23
C ILE A 107 12.15 15.36 -5.90
N HIS A 108 12.52 16.63 -5.94
CA HIS A 108 12.75 17.42 -4.74
C HIS A 108 11.40 17.82 -4.15
N LEU A 109 11.13 17.31 -2.95
CA LEU A 109 9.93 17.59 -2.19
C LEU A 109 10.28 18.40 -0.94
N PRO A 110 9.38 19.26 -0.44
CA PRO A 110 9.48 19.92 0.85
C PRO A 110 9.25 18.91 1.96
N ALA A 111 10.20 17.99 2.17
CA ALA A 111 10.03 16.81 3.02
C ALA A 111 9.62 17.14 4.47
N HIS A 112 10.07 18.28 5.01
CA HIS A 112 9.83 18.70 6.40
C HIS A 112 8.35 18.85 6.79
N GLN A 113 7.47 19.08 5.84
CA GLN A 113 6.02 19.25 6.04
C GLN A 113 5.21 18.03 5.57
N LEU A 114 5.85 17.03 4.95
CA LEU A 114 5.15 15.82 4.53
C LEU A 114 4.61 15.07 5.75
N THR A 115 3.34 14.69 5.65
CA THR A 115 2.64 13.82 6.60
C THR A 115 2.45 12.42 6.02
N ARG A 116 2.45 12.32 4.69
CA ARG A 116 2.35 11.08 3.93
C ARG A 116 3.32 11.12 2.76
N TYR A 117 3.97 10.00 2.47
CA TYR A 117 4.61 9.82 1.18
C TYR A 117 4.55 8.36 0.72
N ASP A 118 4.47 8.19 -0.60
CA ASP A 118 4.45 6.91 -1.29
C ASP A 118 5.33 7.01 -2.54
N ILE A 119 6.53 6.46 -2.47
CA ILE A 119 7.50 6.62 -3.57
C ILE A 119 8.03 5.24 -3.96
N ASP A 120 8.15 5.03 -5.26
CA ASP A 120 8.95 3.95 -5.82
C ASP A 120 10.37 4.48 -6.11
N GLY A 121 11.37 4.00 -5.38
CA GLY A 121 12.73 4.52 -5.51
C GLY A 121 13.78 3.72 -4.73
N PRO A 122 15.07 4.05 -4.91
CA PRO A 122 16.15 3.41 -4.17
C PRO A 122 16.14 3.80 -2.69
N TRP A 123 16.75 2.97 -1.85
CA TRP A 123 16.81 3.21 -0.40
C TRP A 123 17.42 4.57 -0.06
N ALA A 124 18.47 4.98 -0.80
CA ALA A 124 19.12 6.28 -0.59
C ALA A 124 18.16 7.47 -0.71
N ALA A 125 17.22 7.43 -1.66
CA ALA A 125 16.22 8.48 -1.85
C ALA A 125 15.21 8.48 -0.71
N HIS A 126 14.66 7.32 -0.36
CA HIS A 126 13.77 7.15 0.79
C HIS A 126 14.40 7.68 2.07
N ARG A 127 15.65 7.32 2.31
CA ARG A 127 16.36 7.71 3.51
C ARG A 127 16.56 9.23 3.60
N SER A 128 16.83 9.90 2.49
CA SER A 128 16.91 11.35 2.43
C SER A 128 15.60 12.01 2.86
N ILE A 129 14.47 11.52 2.33
CA ILE A 129 13.12 12.01 2.65
C ILE A 129 12.78 11.73 4.12
N LEU A 130 12.98 10.50 4.60
CA LEU A 130 12.68 10.09 5.97
C LEU A 130 13.46 10.91 7.01
N LYS A 131 14.73 11.21 6.73
CA LYS A 131 15.53 12.11 7.57
C LYS A 131 14.98 13.52 7.64
N ALA A 132 14.44 13.99 6.52
CA ALA A 132 13.95 15.35 6.38
C ALA A 132 12.47 15.51 6.77
N ALA A 133 11.73 14.42 7.03
CA ALA A 133 10.28 14.42 7.27
C ALA A 133 9.89 14.04 8.72
N PRO A 134 10.08 14.94 9.72
CA PRO A 134 9.78 14.64 11.12
C PRO A 134 8.27 14.53 11.42
N ASN A 135 7.41 15.01 10.52
CA ASN A 135 5.95 15.03 10.68
C ASN A 135 5.25 13.82 10.05
N LEU A 136 6.01 12.86 9.54
CA LEU A 136 5.47 11.73 8.79
C LEU A 136 4.62 10.81 9.67
N VAL A 137 3.38 10.56 9.22
CA VAL A 137 2.40 9.69 9.87
C VAL A 137 2.22 8.39 9.09
N GLU A 138 2.35 8.46 7.77
CA GLU A 138 2.23 7.29 6.88
C GLU A 138 3.39 7.30 5.86
N ALA A 139 4.01 6.14 5.64
CA ALA A 139 5.11 5.99 4.71
C ALA A 139 4.97 4.69 3.93
N ARG A 140 5.10 4.78 2.61
CA ARG A 140 5.32 3.63 1.75
C ARG A 140 6.72 3.68 1.16
N ILE A 141 7.51 2.68 1.52
CA ILE A 141 8.90 2.51 1.12
C ILE A 141 8.95 1.34 0.15
N SER A 142 9.01 1.65 -1.14
CA SER A 142 8.93 0.68 -2.21
C SER A 142 10.16 0.77 -3.09
N ILE A 143 10.97 -0.28 -3.03
CA ILE A 143 12.16 -0.45 -3.84
C ILE A 143 11.81 -1.56 -4.84
N ASN A 144 11.61 -1.17 -6.10
CA ASN A 144 11.18 -2.06 -7.19
C ASN A 144 12.28 -2.28 -8.23
N PHE A 145 13.53 -1.94 -7.91
CA PHE A 145 14.66 -2.03 -8.82
C PHE A 145 15.68 -3.06 -8.28
N ASP A 146 16.05 -4.03 -9.11
CA ASP A 146 16.67 -5.32 -8.72
C ASP A 146 18.08 -5.26 -8.11
N GLU A 147 18.67 -4.09 -7.89
CA GLU A 147 20.08 -3.95 -7.47
C GLU A 147 20.28 -2.91 -6.36
N GLU A 148 19.57 -3.03 -5.23
CA GLU A 148 19.86 -2.19 -4.07
C GLU A 148 21.03 -2.75 -3.24
N ALA A 149 22.14 -2.02 -3.23
CA ALA A 149 23.23 -2.26 -2.30
C ALA A 149 22.87 -1.73 -0.91
N TRP A 150 22.46 -2.62 -0.01
CA TRP A 150 22.15 -2.25 1.37
C TRP A 150 23.41 -1.75 2.09
N PRO A 151 23.36 -0.58 2.73
CA PRO A 151 24.52 -0.05 3.42
C PRO A 151 24.82 -0.87 4.68
N GLU A 152 26.07 -1.31 4.84
CA GLU A 152 26.50 -2.18 5.96
C GLU A 152 26.29 -1.52 7.34
N GLN A 153 26.43 -0.19 7.41
CA GLN A 153 26.25 0.58 8.63
C GLN A 153 25.56 1.90 8.34
N GLU A 154 24.39 2.10 8.94
CA GLU A 154 23.73 3.40 8.97
C GLU A 154 23.11 3.69 10.34
N ALA A 155 23.05 4.98 10.68
CA ALA A 155 22.30 5.44 11.84
C ALA A 155 20.81 5.13 11.66
N ILE A 156 20.22 4.55 12.70
CA ILE A 156 18.79 4.30 12.81
C ILE A 156 18.02 5.62 12.78
N LEU A 157 16.99 5.70 11.94
CA LEU A 157 16.08 6.84 11.87
C LEU A 157 14.95 6.68 12.88
N ASP A 158 14.77 7.67 13.72
CA ASP A 158 13.65 7.75 14.66
C ASP A 158 12.47 8.49 13.99
N LEU A 159 11.43 7.73 13.68
CA LEU A 159 10.20 8.18 13.05
C LEU A 159 9.07 8.15 14.08
N SER A 160 9.22 8.97 15.13
CA SER A 160 8.38 8.98 16.33
C SER A 160 6.87 9.18 16.10
N ARG A 161 6.46 9.73 14.95
CA ARG A 161 5.06 9.99 14.60
C ARG A 161 4.47 8.99 13.61
N LEU A 162 5.29 8.11 13.03
CA LEU A 162 4.86 7.18 12.00
C LEU A 162 3.91 6.15 12.60
N ARG A 163 2.67 6.10 12.09
CA ARG A 163 1.61 5.19 12.52
C ARG A 163 1.39 4.05 11.53
N ARG A 164 1.62 4.31 10.24
CA ARG A 164 1.45 3.34 9.16
C ARG A 164 2.71 3.24 8.34
N LEU A 165 3.19 2.00 8.14
CA LEU A 165 4.38 1.73 7.36
C LEU A 165 4.10 0.60 6.38
N TYR A 166 4.37 0.85 5.11
CA TYR A 166 4.53 -0.19 4.10
C TYR A 166 6.02 -0.31 3.74
N VAL A 167 6.52 -1.54 3.66
CA VAL A 167 7.87 -1.84 3.15
C VAL A 167 7.84 -2.93 2.08
N SER A 168 8.58 -2.72 0.98
CA SER A 168 8.77 -3.77 -0.03
C SER A 168 9.85 -4.80 0.36
N HIS A 169 10.73 -4.49 1.32
CA HIS A 169 11.80 -5.37 1.80
C HIS A 169 11.97 -5.33 3.32
N THR A 170 12.28 -6.47 3.92
CA THR A 170 12.49 -6.60 5.38
C THR A 170 13.77 -5.91 5.84
N ASN A 171 14.79 -5.76 4.99
CA ASN A 171 16.04 -5.07 5.34
C ASN A 171 15.81 -3.61 5.77
N ILE A 172 14.75 -2.96 5.29
CA ILE A 172 14.35 -1.61 5.71
C ILE A 172 14.15 -1.54 7.22
N PHE A 173 13.66 -2.62 7.81
CA PHE A 173 13.46 -2.73 9.24
C PHE A 173 14.74 -2.45 10.00
N ASN A 174 15.93 -2.80 9.52
CA ASN A 174 17.19 -2.61 10.24
C ASN A 174 17.52 -1.13 10.51
N TYR A 175 16.95 -0.20 9.74
CA TYR A 175 17.30 1.22 9.76
C TYR A 175 16.25 2.10 10.45
N LEU A 176 15.15 1.54 10.93
CA LEU A 176 14.01 2.32 11.43
C LEU A 176 13.72 2.07 12.92
N ARG A 177 13.26 3.12 13.59
CA ARG A 177 12.63 3.06 14.91
C ARG A 177 11.32 3.85 14.86
N THR A 178 10.19 3.20 15.09
CA THR A 178 8.85 3.77 14.88
C THR A 178 7.94 3.51 16.10
N PRO A 179 8.13 4.22 17.23
CA PRO A 179 7.42 3.92 18.47
C PRO A 179 5.90 4.13 18.41
N ALA A 180 5.41 4.97 17.50
CA ALA A 180 3.98 5.20 17.30
C ALA A 180 3.32 4.23 16.29
N LEU A 181 4.05 3.26 15.75
CA LEU A 181 3.56 2.38 14.70
C LEU A 181 2.39 1.52 15.19
N GLN A 182 1.33 1.48 14.40
CA GLN A 182 0.11 0.71 14.66
C GLN A 182 -0.24 -0.22 13.51
N GLU A 183 0.13 0.14 12.28
CA GLU A 183 -0.19 -0.61 11.06
C GLU A 183 1.10 -0.87 10.28
N LEU A 184 1.36 -2.13 9.98
CA LEU A 184 2.50 -2.58 9.18
C LEU A 184 2.01 -3.40 8.00
N ALA A 185 2.45 -3.03 6.81
CA ALA A 185 2.34 -3.83 5.61
C ALA A 185 3.74 -4.18 5.11
N CYS A 186 3.97 -5.44 4.76
CA CYS A 186 5.25 -5.87 4.20
C CYS A 186 5.06 -6.84 3.05
N ASN A 187 5.83 -6.63 1.98
CA ASN A 187 6.03 -7.68 0.98
C ASN A 187 6.96 -8.75 1.56
N PHE A 188 6.64 -10.00 1.27
CA PHE A 188 7.40 -11.17 1.66
C PHE A 188 7.43 -12.16 0.52
N TRP A 189 8.64 -12.42 0.02
CA TRP A 189 8.91 -13.38 -1.05
C TRP A 189 9.85 -14.45 -0.52
N ARG A 190 9.36 -15.70 -0.41
CA ARG A 190 10.15 -16.81 0.18
C ARG A 190 11.45 -17.08 -0.59
N ASP A 191 11.41 -16.88 -1.91
CA ASP A 191 12.53 -17.19 -2.78
C ASP A 191 13.65 -16.14 -2.72
N ASP A 192 13.48 -15.05 -1.95
CA ASP A 192 14.55 -14.10 -1.68
C ASP A 192 15.41 -14.59 -0.50
N PRO A 193 16.62 -15.13 -0.75
CA PRO A 193 17.48 -15.65 0.31
C PRO A 193 17.96 -14.58 1.29
N ASN A 194 17.81 -13.30 0.95
CA ASN A 194 18.20 -12.17 1.79
C ASN A 194 17.08 -11.71 2.73
N GLN A 195 15.86 -12.26 2.63
CA GLN A 195 14.73 -11.85 3.45
C GLN A 195 14.46 -12.85 4.57
N LEU A 196 14.78 -12.44 5.81
CA LEU A 196 14.44 -13.18 7.02
C LEU A 196 13.37 -12.41 7.80
N LEU A 197 12.11 -12.53 7.36
CA LEU A 197 10.99 -11.74 7.88
C LEU A 197 10.92 -11.74 9.41
N LEU A 198 10.90 -12.91 10.05
CA LEU A 198 10.73 -13.02 11.50
C LEU A 198 11.90 -12.39 12.29
N PRO A 199 13.17 -12.76 12.07
CA PRO A 199 14.30 -12.12 12.75
C PRO A 199 14.35 -10.60 12.56
N ASP A 200 14.10 -10.11 11.35
CA ASP A 200 14.13 -8.67 11.06
C ASP A 200 12.98 -7.93 11.74
N LEU A 201 11.77 -8.49 11.64
CA LEU A 201 10.56 -7.96 12.27
C LEU A 201 10.70 -7.93 13.80
N ASP A 202 11.22 -9.00 14.41
CA ASP A 202 11.46 -9.08 15.84
C ASP A 202 12.38 -7.97 16.34
N ARG A 203 13.55 -7.83 15.71
CA ARG A 203 14.53 -6.81 16.07
C ARG A 203 13.92 -5.42 15.95
N PHE A 204 13.15 -5.19 14.88
CA PHE A 204 12.47 -3.93 14.65
C PHE A 204 11.39 -3.63 15.67
N LEU A 205 10.52 -4.59 15.99
CA LEU A 205 9.44 -4.38 16.96
C LEU A 205 9.99 -4.18 18.38
N ILE A 206 11.03 -4.93 18.76
CA ILE A 206 11.74 -4.72 20.04
C ILE A 206 12.35 -3.31 20.10
N ARG A 207 13.05 -2.88 19.04
CA ARG A 207 13.69 -1.56 19.00
C ARG A 207 12.68 -0.42 18.97
N SER A 208 11.60 -0.59 18.22
CA SER A 208 10.53 0.39 18.09
C SER A 208 9.67 0.46 19.35
N ALA A 209 9.53 -0.63 20.10
CA ALA A 209 8.65 -0.74 21.27
C ALA A 209 7.23 -0.23 20.98
N CYS A 210 6.74 -0.48 19.76
CA CYS A 210 5.44 -0.04 19.29
C CYS A 210 4.34 -1.03 19.66
N ASN A 211 3.09 -0.58 19.60
CA ASN A 211 1.91 -1.42 19.85
C ASN A 211 1.24 -1.74 18.51
N LEU A 212 1.81 -2.71 17.79
CA LEU A 212 1.34 -3.10 16.46
C LEU A 212 -0.04 -3.76 16.56
N ARG A 213 -1.03 -3.21 15.86
CA ARG A 213 -2.43 -3.67 15.88
C ARG A 213 -2.86 -4.35 14.59
N ARG A 214 -2.31 -3.91 13.47
CA ARG A 214 -2.68 -4.34 12.14
C ARG A 214 -1.46 -4.79 11.36
N VAL A 215 -1.55 -5.98 10.78
CA VAL A 215 -0.50 -6.56 9.94
C VAL A 215 -1.09 -6.94 8.59
N CYS A 216 -0.45 -6.48 7.52
CA CYS A 216 -0.70 -6.90 6.15
C CYS A 216 0.51 -7.65 5.61
N LEU A 217 0.32 -8.91 5.24
CA LEU A 217 1.35 -9.74 4.61
C LEU A 217 1.03 -9.87 3.13
N ARG A 218 1.90 -9.34 2.26
CA ARG A 218 1.78 -9.48 0.80
C ARG A 218 2.82 -10.44 0.26
N GLY A 219 2.46 -11.26 -0.72
CA GLY A 219 3.37 -12.19 -1.38
C GLY A 219 3.02 -13.62 -1.01
N SER A 220 3.94 -14.33 -0.35
CA SER A 220 3.80 -15.77 -0.07
C SER A 220 4.05 -16.13 1.39
N PRO A 221 3.25 -15.57 2.31
CA PRO A 221 3.38 -15.91 3.72
C PRO A 221 3.00 -17.38 3.94
N ASP A 222 3.96 -18.20 4.37
CA ASP A 222 3.65 -19.57 4.78
C ASP A 222 2.95 -19.64 6.14
N VAL A 223 2.40 -20.82 6.42
CA VAL A 223 1.72 -21.12 7.69
C VAL A 223 2.65 -20.96 8.89
N PRO A 224 3.89 -21.51 8.91
CA PRO A 224 4.78 -21.35 10.05
C PRO A 224 5.06 -19.88 10.39
N THR A 225 5.42 -19.07 9.39
CA THR A 225 5.75 -17.65 9.56
C THR A 225 4.55 -16.87 10.05
N SER A 226 3.40 -17.04 9.39
CA SER A 226 2.15 -16.37 9.78
C SER A 226 1.74 -16.76 11.20
N SER A 227 1.83 -18.04 11.55
CA SER A 227 1.51 -18.55 12.88
C SER A 227 2.42 -17.98 13.95
N GLU A 228 3.72 -17.89 13.68
CA GLU A 228 4.69 -17.35 14.63
C GLU A 228 4.46 -15.85 14.88
N ILE A 229 4.23 -15.06 13.83
CA ILE A 229 3.85 -13.64 13.96
C ILE A 229 2.62 -13.51 14.86
N LEU A 230 1.56 -14.26 14.56
CA LEU A 230 0.28 -14.17 15.25
C LEU A 230 0.35 -14.64 16.72
N GLN A 231 1.24 -15.58 17.05
CA GLN A 231 1.48 -16.06 18.42
C GLN A 231 2.36 -15.10 19.21
N LYS A 232 3.39 -14.53 18.57
CA LYS A 232 4.38 -13.67 19.22
C LYS A 232 3.86 -12.26 19.48
N TYR A 233 2.92 -11.80 18.66
CA TYR A 233 2.39 -10.44 18.72
C TYR A 233 0.90 -10.45 19.06
N PRO A 234 0.54 -10.69 20.34
CA PRO A 234 -0.86 -10.72 20.78
C PRO A 234 -1.55 -9.35 20.72
N SER A 235 -0.82 -8.25 20.46
CA SER A 235 -1.42 -6.95 20.18
C SER A 235 -2.05 -6.85 18.79
N VAL A 236 -1.70 -7.76 17.87
CA VAL A 236 -2.25 -7.78 16.51
C VAL A 236 -3.70 -8.29 16.58
N THR A 237 -4.62 -7.40 16.25
CA THR A 237 -6.07 -7.65 16.21
C THR A 237 -6.61 -7.70 14.78
N GLU A 238 -5.85 -7.24 13.79
CA GLU A 238 -6.27 -7.22 12.40
C GLU A 238 -5.21 -7.82 11.50
N LEU A 239 -5.61 -8.82 10.71
CA LEU A 239 -4.76 -9.49 9.74
C LEU A 239 -5.31 -9.28 8.33
N MET A 240 -4.44 -8.85 7.41
CA MET A 240 -4.68 -8.83 5.98
C MET A 240 -3.64 -9.72 5.30
N ILE A 241 -4.08 -10.60 4.39
CA ILE A 241 -3.19 -11.41 3.55
C ILE A 241 -3.49 -11.03 2.11
N ILE A 242 -2.47 -10.60 1.35
CA ILE A 242 -2.58 -10.25 -0.07
C ILE A 242 -1.73 -11.22 -0.89
N THR A 243 -2.39 -12.02 -1.71
CA THR A 243 -1.75 -12.95 -2.64
C THR A 243 -1.66 -12.30 -4.03
N PRO A 244 -0.45 -11.95 -4.51
CA PRO A 244 -0.27 -11.31 -5.80
C PRO A 244 -0.45 -12.31 -6.96
N SER A 245 -0.77 -11.79 -8.13
CA SER A 245 -0.97 -12.56 -9.37
C SER A 245 0.32 -12.85 -10.13
N ILE A 246 1.39 -12.12 -9.83
CA ILE A 246 2.66 -12.14 -10.56
C ILE A 246 3.78 -12.71 -9.67
N GLY A 247 4.67 -13.50 -10.28
CA GLY A 247 5.97 -13.87 -9.72
C GLY A 247 6.11 -15.31 -9.23
N LEU A 248 5.01 -16.05 -9.06
CA LEU A 248 5.05 -17.42 -8.54
C LEU A 248 4.09 -18.37 -9.28
N ASP A 249 4.38 -19.66 -9.15
CA ASP A 249 3.48 -20.71 -9.62
C ASP A 249 2.13 -20.62 -8.90
N LEU A 250 1.08 -20.46 -9.71
CA LEU A 250 -0.31 -20.28 -9.28
C LEU A 250 -0.78 -21.40 -8.34
N ALA A 251 -0.35 -22.64 -8.61
CA ALA A 251 -0.73 -23.80 -7.80
C ALA A 251 -0.12 -23.72 -6.39
N THR A 252 1.11 -23.22 -6.29
CA THR A 252 1.81 -23.01 -5.02
C THR A 252 1.14 -21.94 -4.17
N LEU A 253 0.83 -20.77 -4.75
CA LEU A 253 0.13 -19.68 -4.06
C LEU A 253 -1.25 -20.09 -3.54
N CYS A 254 -2.01 -20.85 -4.35
CA CYS A 254 -3.29 -21.43 -3.96
C CYS A 254 -3.15 -22.38 -2.77
N LYS A 255 -2.17 -23.29 -2.84
CA LYS A 255 -1.91 -24.25 -1.75
C LYS A 255 -1.56 -23.53 -0.44
N GLU A 256 -0.76 -22.48 -0.49
CA GLU A 256 -0.31 -21.74 0.69
C GLU A 256 -1.41 -20.91 1.32
N THR A 257 -2.17 -20.18 0.49
CA THR A 257 -3.33 -19.41 0.93
C THR A 257 -4.34 -20.33 1.62
N ASN A 258 -4.68 -21.46 0.99
CA ASN A 258 -5.63 -22.42 1.56
C ASN A 258 -5.07 -23.17 2.78
N ALA A 259 -3.76 -23.41 2.85
CA ALA A 259 -3.12 -23.95 4.06
C ALA A 259 -3.23 -22.97 5.23
N LEU A 260 -3.07 -21.67 4.97
CA LEU A 260 -3.21 -20.62 5.98
C LEU A 260 -4.67 -20.46 6.45
N ILE A 261 -5.64 -20.49 5.53
CA ILE A 261 -7.07 -20.50 5.90
C ILE A 261 -7.39 -21.76 6.74
N SER A 262 -6.88 -22.93 6.34
CA SER A 262 -7.04 -24.16 7.10
C SER A 262 -6.44 -24.06 8.51
N HIS A 263 -5.26 -23.45 8.64
CA HIS A 263 -4.62 -23.22 9.93
C HIS A 263 -5.39 -22.27 10.85
N LEU A 264 -6.06 -21.28 10.26
CA LEU A 264 -6.92 -20.35 11.00
C LEU A 264 -8.30 -20.94 11.34
N THR A 265 -8.67 -22.07 10.74
CA THR A 265 -9.93 -22.77 11.00
C THR A 265 -9.87 -23.50 12.33
N ILE A 266 -10.91 -23.34 13.16
CA ILE A 266 -10.99 -24.02 14.46
C ILE A 266 -11.67 -25.39 14.24
N PRO A 267 -10.95 -26.52 14.41
CA PRO A 267 -11.51 -27.84 14.13
C PRO A 267 -12.57 -28.27 15.14
N ASN A 268 -12.53 -27.75 16.37
CA ASN A 268 -13.54 -28.01 17.39
C ASN A 268 -13.80 -26.76 18.27
N PRO A 269 -14.99 -26.14 18.19
CA PRO A 269 -15.29 -24.88 18.87
C PRO A 269 -15.35 -24.98 20.40
N THR A 270 -15.41 -26.18 20.99
CA THR A 270 -15.58 -26.37 22.45
C THR A 270 -14.33 -26.84 23.20
N GLY A 271 -13.15 -26.88 22.56
CA GLY A 271 -11.94 -27.33 23.27
C GLY A 271 -10.61 -27.29 22.54
N SER A 272 -10.53 -26.75 21.32
CA SER A 272 -9.26 -26.58 20.61
C SER A 272 -8.60 -25.25 20.95
N ALA A 273 -7.27 -25.25 21.13
CA ALA A 273 -6.51 -24.00 21.26
C ALA A 273 -6.63 -23.20 19.96
N THR A 274 -7.33 -22.07 20.03
CA THR A 274 -7.50 -21.20 18.87
C THR A 274 -6.22 -20.43 18.60
N VAL A 275 -5.73 -20.45 17.36
CA VAL A 275 -4.63 -19.57 16.95
C VAL A 275 -5.13 -18.14 16.92
N SER A 276 -4.56 -17.32 17.79
CA SER A 276 -4.79 -15.87 17.89
C SER A 276 -6.26 -15.48 18.04
N PRO A 277 -6.90 -15.86 19.16
CA PRO A 277 -8.31 -15.59 19.41
C PRO A 277 -8.62 -14.08 19.48
N GLN A 278 -7.61 -13.23 19.70
CA GLN A 278 -7.74 -11.77 19.73
C GLN A 278 -8.01 -11.12 18.36
N LEU A 279 -7.85 -11.86 17.24
CA LEU A 279 -8.10 -11.32 15.91
C LEU A 279 -9.57 -10.92 15.76
N SER A 280 -9.82 -9.62 15.65
CA SER A 280 -11.13 -9.04 15.40
C SER A 280 -11.44 -8.83 13.94
N ALA A 281 -10.42 -8.75 13.08
CA ALA A 281 -10.59 -8.68 11.63
C ALA A 281 -9.64 -9.66 10.92
N ILE A 282 -10.17 -10.41 9.96
CA ILE A 282 -9.39 -11.29 9.08
C ILE A 282 -9.80 -11.00 7.65
N ASN A 283 -8.86 -10.50 6.86
CA ASN A 283 -9.08 -10.04 5.51
C ASN A 283 -8.16 -10.78 4.54
N PHE A 284 -8.70 -11.15 3.38
CA PHE A 284 -7.96 -11.79 2.29
C PHE A 284 -8.14 -10.98 1.02
N GLY A 285 -7.03 -10.75 0.33
CA GLY A 285 -6.94 -10.08 -0.94
C GLY A 285 -6.27 -10.98 -1.97
N CYS A 286 -6.88 -11.15 -3.13
CA CYS A 286 -6.34 -11.94 -4.23
C CYS A 286 -6.42 -11.14 -5.52
N GLU A 287 -5.28 -10.86 -6.17
CA GLU A 287 -5.28 -10.19 -7.48
C GLU A 287 -5.99 -11.05 -8.54
N THR A 288 -5.95 -12.39 -8.44
CA THR A 288 -6.87 -13.27 -9.19
C THR A 288 -7.55 -14.30 -8.29
N GLU A 289 -8.81 -14.61 -8.55
CA GLU A 289 -9.61 -15.51 -7.69
C GLU A 289 -9.30 -16.98 -7.85
N SER A 290 -8.47 -17.37 -8.82
CA SER A 290 -8.16 -18.78 -9.10
C SER A 290 -7.53 -19.54 -7.92
N TYR A 291 -7.21 -18.84 -6.82
CA TYR A 291 -6.50 -19.36 -5.66
C TYR A 291 -7.38 -19.60 -4.43
N MET A 292 -8.60 -19.06 -4.38
CA MET A 292 -9.40 -19.03 -3.16
C MET A 292 -10.37 -20.21 -3.08
N ASP A 293 -10.19 -21.07 -2.07
CA ASP A 293 -11.25 -22.01 -1.68
C ASP A 293 -12.29 -21.27 -0.83
N TYR A 294 -13.35 -20.79 -1.48
CA TYR A 294 -14.42 -20.03 -0.83
C TYR A 294 -15.16 -20.83 0.25
N ASP A 295 -15.32 -22.15 0.06
CA ASP A 295 -16.00 -23.01 1.04
C ASP A 295 -15.13 -23.21 2.28
N LEU A 296 -13.81 -23.34 2.10
CA LEU A 296 -12.85 -23.37 3.19
C LEU A 296 -12.80 -22.02 3.93
N TYR A 297 -12.83 -20.90 3.21
CA TYR A 297 -12.89 -19.57 3.81
C TYR A 297 -14.16 -19.37 4.65
N LEU A 298 -15.31 -19.76 4.11
CA LEU A 298 -16.58 -19.73 4.84
C LEU A 298 -16.50 -20.58 6.12
N LYS A 299 -15.99 -21.82 6.03
CA LYS A 299 -15.79 -22.70 7.21
C LYS A 299 -14.89 -22.07 8.25
N MET A 300 -13.80 -21.42 7.83
CA MET A 300 -12.89 -20.69 8.72
C MET A 300 -13.66 -19.60 9.47
N LEU A 301 -14.38 -18.74 8.75
CA LEU A 301 -15.17 -17.66 9.35
C LEU A 301 -16.23 -18.19 10.31
N GLU A 302 -17.02 -19.20 9.91
CA GLU A 302 -18.04 -19.81 10.76
C GLU A 302 -17.44 -20.38 12.05
N SER A 303 -16.31 -21.10 11.93
CA SER A 303 -15.65 -21.73 13.07
C SER A 303 -15.17 -20.70 14.09
N ARG A 304 -14.59 -19.58 13.62
CA ARG A 304 -14.07 -18.51 14.48
C ARG A 304 -15.18 -17.64 15.04
N TRP A 305 -16.18 -17.29 14.23
CA TRP A 305 -17.32 -16.47 14.65
C TRP A 305 -18.13 -17.13 15.78
N ARG A 306 -18.26 -18.45 15.75
CA ARG A 306 -19.03 -19.22 16.74
C ARG A 306 -18.20 -19.72 17.92
N ALA A 307 -16.87 -19.66 17.86
CA ALA A 307 -16.00 -20.18 18.91
C ALA A 307 -15.95 -19.25 20.13
N GLU A 308 -16.02 -19.85 21.32
CA GLU A 308 -15.90 -19.10 22.57
C GLU A 308 -14.52 -18.45 22.70
N GLY A 309 -14.49 -17.18 23.12
CA GLY A 309 -13.25 -16.42 23.30
C GLY A 309 -12.65 -15.84 22.02
N CYS A 310 -13.22 -16.11 20.84
CA CYS A 310 -12.82 -15.45 19.61
C CYS A 310 -13.37 -14.02 19.50
N ALA A 311 -12.53 -13.08 19.09
CA ALA A 311 -12.87 -11.67 18.98
C ALA A 311 -13.33 -11.25 17.57
N LEU A 312 -13.44 -12.19 16.62
CA LEU A 312 -13.77 -11.92 15.22
C LEU A 312 -15.06 -11.11 15.12
N LYS A 313 -15.02 -9.99 14.41
CA LYS A 313 -16.13 -9.05 14.21
C LYS A 313 -16.32 -8.67 12.76
N SER A 314 -15.23 -8.59 12.02
CA SER A 314 -15.24 -8.27 10.60
C SER A 314 -14.37 -9.22 9.80
N ALA A 315 -14.73 -9.35 8.53
CA ALA A 315 -13.92 -10.07 7.56
C ALA A 315 -14.09 -9.43 6.19
N ALA A 316 -13.06 -9.49 5.36
CA ALA A 316 -13.13 -9.01 3.99
C ALA A 316 -12.55 -10.05 3.02
N LEU A 317 -13.20 -10.22 1.89
CA LEU A 317 -12.64 -10.91 0.74
C LEU A 317 -12.60 -9.95 -0.44
N LEU A 318 -11.40 -9.64 -0.91
CA LEU A 318 -11.14 -8.65 -1.94
C LEU A 318 -10.51 -9.33 -3.15
N THR A 319 -11.09 -9.15 -4.32
CA THR A 319 -10.59 -9.79 -5.54
C THR A 319 -10.64 -8.83 -6.72
N GLU A 320 -9.67 -8.91 -7.65
CA GLU A 320 -9.72 -8.07 -8.87
C GLU A 320 -10.42 -8.78 -10.03
N SER A 321 -10.37 -10.10 -10.10
CA SER A 321 -10.94 -10.86 -11.22
C SER A 321 -11.24 -12.32 -10.91
N GLY A 322 -12.36 -12.83 -11.42
CA GLY A 322 -12.69 -14.27 -11.41
C GLY A 322 -14.18 -14.61 -11.37
N PRO A 323 -14.51 -15.91 -11.23
CA PRO A 323 -15.88 -16.42 -11.33
C PRO A 323 -16.76 -16.16 -10.10
N GLY A 324 -16.18 -15.73 -8.98
CA GLY A 324 -16.85 -15.55 -7.70
C GLY A 324 -17.15 -16.86 -6.96
N PRO A 325 -17.67 -16.75 -5.72
CA PRO A 325 -18.17 -17.89 -4.95
C PRO A 325 -19.40 -18.54 -5.60
N ASN A 326 -19.61 -19.83 -5.36
CA ASN A 326 -20.83 -20.51 -5.79
C ASN A 326 -22.07 -20.07 -4.96
N PRO A 327 -23.30 -20.34 -5.42
CA PRO A 327 -24.52 -19.91 -4.72
C PRO A 327 -24.64 -20.41 -3.27
N ALA A 328 -24.21 -21.64 -2.98
CA ALA A 328 -24.29 -22.20 -1.63
C ALA A 328 -23.33 -21.48 -0.67
N THR A 329 -22.11 -21.14 -1.13
CA THR A 329 -21.18 -20.34 -0.34
C THR A 329 -21.71 -18.92 -0.10
N LEU A 330 -22.34 -18.31 -1.12
CA LEU A 330 -22.98 -16.99 -0.99
C LEU A 330 -24.08 -16.97 0.07
N ASP A 331 -24.93 -18.00 0.09
CA ASP A 331 -25.97 -18.16 1.12
C ASP A 331 -25.35 -18.28 2.53
N GLY A 332 -24.23 -19.00 2.65
CA GLY A 332 -23.46 -19.09 3.89
C GLY A 332 -22.92 -17.74 4.37
N PHE A 333 -22.30 -16.96 3.47
CA PHE A 333 -21.85 -15.60 3.76
C PHE A 333 -23.01 -14.68 4.16
N ALA A 334 -24.16 -14.80 3.48
CA ALA A 334 -25.37 -14.03 3.82
C ALA A 334 -25.91 -14.39 5.20
N SER A 335 -25.83 -15.68 5.59
CA SER A 335 -26.18 -16.12 6.94
C SER A 335 -25.28 -15.50 8.00
N LEU A 336 -23.95 -15.50 7.78
CA LEU A 336 -23.01 -14.87 8.72
C LEU A 336 -23.26 -13.37 8.90
N ARG A 337 -23.56 -12.64 7.81
CA ARG A 337 -23.94 -11.22 7.88
C ARG A 337 -25.21 -11.01 8.70
N LYS A 338 -26.23 -11.85 8.47
CA LYS A 338 -27.48 -11.81 9.23
C LYS A 338 -27.27 -12.09 10.72
N ASP A 339 -26.32 -12.95 11.04
CA ASP A 339 -25.92 -13.29 12.41
C ASP A 339 -25.05 -12.20 13.08
N GLY A 340 -24.65 -11.16 12.34
CA GLY A 340 -23.98 -9.97 12.87
C GLY A 340 -22.49 -9.83 12.53
N LEU A 341 -21.93 -10.71 11.71
CA LEU A 341 -20.55 -10.56 11.21
C LEU A 341 -20.49 -9.45 10.15
N ASP A 342 -19.61 -8.47 10.32
CA ASP A 342 -19.35 -7.42 9.33
C ASP A 342 -18.48 -7.99 8.18
N LEU A 343 -19.13 -8.59 7.20
CA LEU A 343 -18.48 -9.25 6.07
C LEU A 343 -18.54 -8.37 4.82
N LEU A 344 -17.37 -7.94 4.32
CA LEU A 344 -17.22 -7.22 3.07
C LEU A 344 -16.74 -8.18 1.97
N MET A 345 -17.36 -8.13 0.79
CA MET A 345 -16.90 -8.87 -0.39
C MET A 345 -16.86 -7.91 -1.56
N LEU A 346 -15.66 -7.64 -2.09
CA LEU A 346 -15.47 -6.72 -3.20
C LEU A 346 -14.77 -7.47 -4.34
N HIS A 347 -15.25 -7.21 -5.56
CA HIS A 347 -14.75 -7.80 -6.79
C HIS A 347 -14.40 -6.70 -7.78
N GLY A 348 -13.50 -6.97 -8.73
CA GLY A 348 -13.15 -6.01 -9.76
C GLY A 348 -12.30 -4.86 -9.23
N GLN A 349 -12.50 -3.69 -9.81
CA GLN A 349 -11.76 -2.48 -9.46
C GLN A 349 -11.92 -2.10 -7.98
N GLU A 350 -13.11 -2.22 -7.39
CA GLU A 350 -13.32 -1.89 -5.97
C GLU A 350 -12.50 -2.79 -5.04
N GLY A 351 -12.37 -4.08 -5.37
CA GLY A 351 -11.51 -5.02 -4.64
C GLY A 351 -10.04 -4.63 -4.75
N GLY A 352 -9.59 -4.33 -5.97
CA GLY A 352 -8.26 -3.81 -6.26
C GLY A 352 -7.94 -2.51 -5.52
N ASP A 353 -8.87 -1.56 -5.49
CA ASP A 353 -8.71 -0.26 -4.83
C ASP A 353 -8.58 -0.42 -3.31
N VAL A 354 -9.38 -1.30 -2.69
CA VAL A 354 -9.28 -1.55 -1.25
C VAL A 354 -8.00 -2.31 -0.92
N MET A 355 -7.64 -3.37 -1.65
CA MET A 355 -6.32 -4.03 -1.49
C MET A 355 -5.20 -3.01 -1.66
N GLY A 356 -5.37 -2.13 -2.64
CA GLY A 356 -4.54 -0.99 -2.89
C GLY A 356 -4.41 -0.12 -1.65
N ALA A 357 -5.48 0.31 -1.01
CA ALA A 357 -5.42 1.15 0.19
C ALA A 357 -4.75 0.49 1.43
N TRP A 358 -4.64 -0.84 1.46
CA TRP A 358 -3.84 -1.56 2.45
C TRP A 358 -2.33 -1.51 2.15
N MET A 359 -1.98 -1.32 0.89
CA MET A 359 -0.60 -1.26 0.41
C MET A 359 -0.12 0.16 0.13
N TYR A 360 -0.99 1.03 -0.37
CA TYR A 360 -0.79 2.36 -0.90
C TYR A 360 -1.54 3.38 -0.03
N ALA A 361 -1.13 4.65 -0.09
CA ALA A 361 -2.04 5.71 0.33
C ALA A 361 -3.32 5.64 -0.54
N PRO A 362 -4.52 5.83 0.02
CA PRO A 362 -5.76 5.68 -0.75
C PRO A 362 -5.70 6.51 -2.02
N GLN A 363 -5.79 5.83 -3.18
CA GLN A 363 -6.04 6.49 -4.45
C GLN A 363 -7.50 6.92 -4.41
N TRP A 364 -7.73 8.21 -4.21
CA TRP A 364 -9.09 8.75 -4.16
C TRP A 364 -9.56 8.91 -5.61
N THR A 365 -10.51 8.07 -6.04
CA THR A 365 -11.27 8.22 -7.29
C THR A 365 -12.41 9.22 -7.12
#